data_AF-A0A535J7L3-F1
#
_entry.id   AF-A0A535J7L3-F1
#
_cell.length_a   1.000
_cell.length_b   1.000
_cell.length_c   1.000
_cell.angle_alpha   90.00
_cell.angle_beta   90.00
_cell.angle_gamma   90.00
#
_symmetry.space_group_name_H-M   'P 1'
#
loop_
_entity.id
_entity.type
_entity.pdbx_description
1 polymer ?
#
loop_
_entity_poly.entity_id
_entity_poly.type
_entity_poly.pdbx_seq_one_letter_code
_entity_poly.pdbx_strand_id
1 'polypeptide(L)'
;EGGQVSTGSIVKWFRDNFCGGLVEEARTHGLGLYDLLNKRAENLPVGSDGLVVVDHWQGNRTPYTDSEARGMIWGLTLKHDTTHIYRAIVEGICYGTELIFRTLRNYGFQPQQIVACGGPLKSQFWMQIHADVSNLPITFTKVDEAAVLGSAILAAVGAGIYPNLQEAANHMVHTSHRIEPDQQRHKEYQFYVEKYIATYLQMRDLMHDVAQHVARRKG
;
A
#
# COMPACT_ATOMS: atom_id res chain seq x y z
N GLU A 1 15.93 -5.79 2.06
CA GLU A 1 14.55 -6.04 1.60
C GLU A 1 13.60 -5.67 2.74
N GLY A 2 12.49 -5.02 2.45
CA GLY A 2 11.39 -4.80 3.39
C GLY A 2 10.10 -5.32 2.78
N GLY A 3 9.18 -5.82 3.60
CA GLY A 3 7.93 -6.41 3.12
C GLY A 3 6.73 -5.99 3.94
N GLN A 4 5.63 -5.69 3.25
CA GLN A 4 4.32 -5.43 3.83
C GLN A 4 3.41 -6.62 3.49
N VAL A 5 2.85 -7.27 4.52
CA VAL A 5 2.29 -8.62 4.40
C VAL A 5 0.91 -8.61 3.74
N SER A 6 0.09 -7.61 4.05
CA SER A 6 -1.32 -7.60 3.71
C SER A 6 -1.72 -6.31 3.00
N THR A 7 -1.32 -6.15 1.74
CA THR A 7 -1.70 -4.97 0.94
C THR A 7 -2.95 -5.26 0.11
N GLY A 8 -2.80 -5.86 -1.07
CA GLY A 8 -3.92 -6.23 -1.95
C GLY A 8 -4.89 -7.24 -1.33
N SER A 9 -4.44 -8.07 -0.39
CA SER A 9 -5.28 -9.05 0.29
C SER A 9 -6.33 -8.40 1.21
N ILE A 10 -6.02 -7.29 1.88
CA ILE A 10 -7.00 -6.58 2.73
C ILE A 10 -8.04 -5.89 1.87
N VAL A 11 -7.61 -5.25 0.78
CA VAL A 11 -8.52 -4.60 -0.16
C VAL A 11 -9.49 -5.61 -0.76
N LYS A 12 -8.99 -6.79 -1.17
CA LYS A 12 -9.83 -7.91 -1.62
C LYS A 12 -10.76 -8.42 -0.51
N TRP A 13 -10.24 -8.66 0.69
CA TRP A 13 -11.02 -9.12 1.83
C TRP A 13 -12.16 -8.15 2.14
N PHE A 14 -11.89 -6.85 2.16
CA PHE A 14 -12.89 -5.84 2.45
C PHE A 14 -13.98 -5.80 1.38
N ARG A 15 -13.57 -5.79 0.10
CA ARG A 15 -14.50 -5.86 -1.04
C ARG A 15 -15.43 -7.06 -0.93
N ASP A 16 -14.87 -8.24 -0.71
CA ASP A 16 -15.62 -9.51 -0.74
C ASP A 16 -16.60 -9.65 0.44
N ASN A 17 -16.28 -9.07 1.60
CA ASN A 17 -17.07 -9.25 2.80
C ASN A 17 -18.01 -8.08 3.12
N PHE A 18 -17.70 -6.85 2.67
CA PHE A 18 -18.41 -5.64 3.11
C PHE A 18 -19.00 -4.80 1.98
N CYS A 19 -18.57 -5.00 0.73
CA CYS A 19 -18.98 -4.15 -0.39
C CYS A 19 -20.07 -4.77 -1.28
N GLY A 20 -20.69 -5.88 -0.87
CA GLY A 20 -21.74 -6.57 -1.65
C GLY A 20 -22.92 -5.68 -2.03
N GLY A 21 -23.30 -4.73 -1.17
CA GLY A 21 -24.38 -3.77 -1.43
C GLY A 21 -24.11 -2.77 -2.57
N LEU A 22 -22.86 -2.66 -3.05
CA LEU A 22 -22.46 -1.74 -4.11
C LEU A 22 -22.38 -2.42 -5.50
N VAL A 23 -22.59 -3.73 -5.57
CA VAL A 23 -22.41 -4.50 -6.82
C VAL A 23 -23.39 -4.07 -7.91
N GLU A 24 -24.67 -3.89 -7.57
CA GLU A 24 -25.70 -3.46 -8.53
C GLU A 24 -25.43 -2.06 -9.06
N GLU A 25 -25.01 -1.17 -8.16
CA GLU A 25 -24.67 0.19 -8.52
C GLU A 25 -23.44 0.24 -9.45
N ALA A 26 -22.39 -0.52 -9.14
CA ALA A 26 -21.20 -0.61 -9.99
C ALA A 26 -21.59 -1.08 -11.40
N ARG A 27 -22.44 -2.11 -11.50
CA ARG A 27 -22.96 -2.61 -12.78
C ARG A 27 -23.76 -1.53 -13.52
N THR A 28 -24.63 -0.80 -12.84
CA THR A 28 -25.46 0.27 -13.43
C THR A 28 -24.60 1.38 -14.03
N HIS A 29 -23.44 1.66 -13.44
CA HIS A 29 -22.47 2.63 -13.94
C HIS A 29 -21.48 2.05 -14.97
N GLY A 30 -21.59 0.75 -15.32
CA GLY A 30 -20.65 0.08 -16.22
C GLY A 30 -19.24 -0.08 -15.65
N LEU A 31 -19.10 -0.07 -14.32
CA LEU A 31 -17.83 -0.10 -13.60
C LEU A 31 -17.60 -1.44 -12.91
N GLY A 32 -16.32 -1.81 -12.75
CA GLY A 32 -15.93 -2.80 -11.75
C GLY A 32 -16.11 -2.25 -10.34
N LEU A 33 -16.31 -3.13 -9.35
CA LEU A 33 -16.51 -2.71 -7.97
C LEU A 33 -15.31 -1.93 -7.40
N TYR A 34 -14.08 -2.28 -7.77
CA TYR A 34 -12.90 -1.50 -7.39
C TYR A 34 -12.89 -0.11 -8.01
N ASP A 35 -13.33 0.04 -9.25
CA ASP A 35 -13.35 1.34 -9.95
C ASP A 35 -14.40 2.26 -9.35
N LEU A 36 -15.57 1.72 -8.99
CA LEU A 36 -16.59 2.47 -8.24
C LEU A 36 -16.05 2.94 -6.89
N LEU A 37 -15.40 2.03 -6.13
CA LEU A 37 -14.82 2.37 -4.83
C LEU A 37 -13.71 3.41 -4.95
N ASN A 38 -12.80 3.27 -5.90
CA ASN A 38 -11.75 4.26 -6.18
C ASN A 38 -12.36 5.63 -6.51
N LYS A 39 -13.30 5.68 -7.45
CA LYS A 39 -13.96 6.93 -7.88
C LYS A 39 -14.66 7.64 -6.72
N ARG A 40 -15.33 6.89 -5.84
CA ARG A 40 -15.98 7.48 -4.66
C ARG A 40 -14.97 7.93 -3.62
N ALA A 41 -13.97 7.09 -3.34
CA ALA A 41 -12.93 7.37 -2.38
C ALA A 41 -12.09 8.60 -2.76
N GLU A 42 -11.84 8.83 -4.05
CA GLU A 42 -11.14 10.02 -4.56
C GLU A 42 -11.77 11.35 -4.09
N ASN A 43 -13.10 11.38 -3.91
CA ASN A 43 -13.83 12.60 -3.51
C ASN A 43 -13.80 12.88 -2.01
N LEU A 44 -13.30 11.96 -1.19
CA LEU A 44 -13.15 12.17 0.25
C LEU A 44 -11.94 13.08 0.55
N PRO A 45 -11.89 13.75 1.71
CA PRO A 45 -10.69 14.46 2.15
C PRO A 45 -9.57 13.47 2.55
N VAL A 46 -8.34 13.99 2.59
CA VAL A 46 -7.17 13.27 3.13
C VAL A 46 -7.44 12.80 4.56
N GLY A 47 -7.10 11.54 4.85
CA GLY A 47 -7.30 10.94 6.17
C GLY A 47 -8.71 10.43 6.42
N SER A 48 -9.49 10.22 5.35
CA SER A 48 -10.75 9.49 5.39
C SER A 48 -11.71 9.99 6.47
N ASP A 49 -11.82 11.31 6.61
CA ASP A 49 -12.70 11.98 7.57
C ASP A 49 -12.43 11.65 9.05
N GLY A 50 -11.20 11.22 9.36
CA GLY A 50 -10.72 10.88 10.69
C GLY A 50 -10.55 9.37 10.95
N LEU A 51 -10.76 8.51 9.93
CA LEU A 51 -10.50 7.08 10.05
C LEU A 51 -9.02 6.76 9.91
N VAL A 52 -8.52 5.91 10.81
CA VAL A 52 -7.16 5.36 10.75
C VAL A 52 -7.23 3.84 10.73
N VAL A 53 -6.52 3.23 9.78
CA VAL A 53 -6.43 1.77 9.63
C VAL A 53 -4.98 1.33 9.78
N VAL A 54 -4.74 0.39 10.70
CA VAL A 54 -3.47 -0.36 10.80
C VAL A 54 -3.62 -1.66 10.01
N ASP A 55 -2.88 -1.81 8.92
CA ASP A 55 -3.03 -2.86 7.91
C ASP A 55 -2.40 -4.22 8.27
N HIS A 56 -2.21 -4.52 9.56
CA HIS A 56 -1.52 -5.72 10.02
C HIS A 56 -2.41 -6.98 10.06
N TRP A 57 -3.27 -7.20 9.05
CA TRP A 57 -4.25 -8.33 9.04
C TRP A 57 -3.59 -9.71 9.19
N GLN A 58 -2.35 -9.86 8.73
CA GLN A 58 -1.57 -11.10 8.82
C GLN A 58 -0.26 -10.87 9.60
N GLY A 59 -0.28 -10.00 10.60
CA GLY A 59 0.93 -9.55 11.29
C GLY A 59 1.67 -8.46 10.54
N ASN A 60 2.84 -8.08 11.06
CA ASN A 60 3.76 -7.14 10.46
C ASN A 60 5.11 -7.82 10.20
N ARG A 61 5.64 -7.69 8.99
CA ARG A 61 7.02 -8.14 8.66
C ARG A 61 8.02 -7.01 8.86
N THR A 62 7.83 -5.87 8.21
CA THR A 62 8.71 -4.70 8.36
C THR A 62 7.90 -3.50 8.84
N PRO A 63 8.41 -2.68 9.80
CA PRO A 63 9.68 -2.82 10.50
C PRO A 63 9.61 -3.64 11.80
N TYR A 64 8.42 -4.00 12.28
CA TYR A 64 8.24 -4.51 13.64
C TYR A 64 8.53 -6.01 13.79
N THR A 65 8.51 -6.79 12.70
CA THR A 65 8.72 -8.25 12.73
C THR A 65 7.82 -8.93 13.77
N ASP A 66 6.54 -8.59 13.76
CA ASP A 66 5.55 -8.97 14.78
C ASP A 66 4.44 -9.82 14.17
N SER A 67 4.48 -11.13 14.42
CA SER A 67 3.46 -12.09 13.95
C SER A 67 2.15 -12.04 14.75
N GLU A 68 2.15 -11.39 15.92
CA GLU A 68 1.00 -11.25 16.80
C GLU A 68 0.21 -9.95 16.53
N ALA A 69 0.80 -9.00 15.79
CA ALA A 69 0.11 -7.81 15.32
C ALA A 69 -1.19 -8.15 14.56
N ARG A 70 -2.24 -7.35 14.78
CA ARG A 70 -3.52 -7.51 14.10
C ARG A 70 -4.02 -6.21 13.51
N GLY A 71 -4.89 -6.35 12.52
CA GLY A 71 -5.58 -5.23 11.89
C GLY A 71 -6.39 -4.41 12.88
N MET A 72 -6.46 -3.10 12.67
CA MET A 72 -7.31 -2.23 13.47
C MET A 72 -7.89 -1.10 12.63
N ILE A 73 -9.13 -0.75 12.93
CA ILE A 73 -9.84 0.41 12.38
C ILE A 73 -10.38 1.21 13.56
N TRP A 74 -10.06 2.50 13.64
CA TRP A 74 -10.59 3.37 14.70
C TRP A 74 -10.94 4.75 14.15
N GLY A 75 -11.70 5.53 14.95
CA GLY A 75 -12.23 6.84 14.56
C GLY A 75 -13.63 6.80 13.95
N LEU A 76 -14.34 5.67 14.04
CA LEU A 76 -15.69 5.50 13.49
C LEU A 76 -16.71 6.49 14.09
N THR A 77 -17.55 7.06 13.24
CA THR A 77 -18.71 7.89 13.58
C THR A 77 -19.85 7.53 12.62
N LEU A 78 -21.08 8.00 12.89
CA LEU A 78 -22.25 7.66 12.07
C LEU A 78 -22.21 8.23 10.63
N LYS A 79 -21.27 9.11 10.30
CA LYS A 79 -21.11 9.65 8.93
C LYS A 79 -20.34 8.70 8.01
N HIS A 80 -19.60 7.74 8.57
CA HIS A 80 -18.72 6.87 7.79
C HIS A 80 -19.49 5.73 7.14
N ASP A 81 -19.12 5.43 5.90
CA ASP A 81 -19.66 4.33 5.11
C ASP A 81 -18.54 3.40 4.61
N THR A 82 -18.90 2.44 3.75
CA THR A 82 -17.94 1.50 3.14
C THR A 82 -16.88 2.19 2.29
N THR A 83 -17.17 3.36 1.71
CA THR A 83 -16.22 4.13 0.91
C THR A 83 -15.15 4.76 1.80
N HIS A 84 -15.56 5.30 2.96
CA HIS A 84 -14.63 5.84 3.95
C HIS A 84 -13.66 4.78 4.45
N ILE A 85 -14.19 3.60 4.80
CA ILE A 85 -13.35 2.47 5.25
C ILE A 85 -12.42 1.98 4.14
N TYR A 86 -12.91 1.90 2.90
CA TYR A 86 -12.08 1.55 1.74
C TYR A 86 -10.91 2.52 1.56
N ARG A 87 -11.17 3.83 1.57
CA ARG A 87 -10.12 4.84 1.50
C ARG A 87 -9.14 4.70 2.65
N ALA A 88 -9.63 4.53 3.87
CA ALA A 88 -8.79 4.42 5.06
C ALA A 88 -7.90 3.18 5.02
N ILE A 89 -8.35 2.07 4.43
CA ILE A 89 -7.53 0.88 4.16
C ILE A 89 -6.40 1.21 3.18
N VAL A 90 -6.72 1.86 2.05
CA VAL A 90 -5.71 2.25 1.04
C VAL A 90 -4.68 3.21 1.65
N GLU A 91 -5.15 4.22 2.39
CA GLU A 91 -4.30 5.16 3.13
C GLU A 91 -3.42 4.44 4.16
N GLY A 92 -4.00 3.53 4.97
CA GLY A 92 -3.27 2.71 5.94
C GLY A 92 -2.15 1.89 5.31
N ILE A 93 -2.39 1.29 4.14
CA ILE A 93 -1.35 0.58 3.40
C ILE A 93 -0.23 1.54 2.98
N CYS A 94 -0.56 2.73 2.50
CA CYS A 94 0.42 3.75 2.13
C CYS A 94 1.22 4.24 3.34
N TYR A 95 0.59 4.40 4.51
CA TYR A 95 1.26 4.74 5.77
C TYR A 95 2.23 3.64 6.20
N GLY A 96 1.86 2.37 6.07
CA GLY A 96 2.74 1.24 6.33
C GLY A 96 3.99 1.25 5.44
N THR A 97 3.82 1.57 4.14
CA THR A 97 4.95 1.74 3.21
C THR A 97 5.86 2.92 3.61
N GLU A 98 5.29 4.06 3.98
CA GLU A 98 6.06 5.22 4.44
C GLU A 98 6.80 4.94 5.76
N LEU A 99 6.22 4.17 6.67
CA LEU A 99 6.93 3.68 7.87
C LEU A 99 8.16 2.84 7.48
N ILE A 100 8.07 2.00 6.46
CA ILE A 100 9.23 1.26 5.93
C ILE A 100 10.27 2.24 5.37
N PHE A 101 9.87 3.24 4.58
CA PHE A 101 10.81 4.23 4.05
C PHE A 101 11.48 5.07 5.13
N ARG A 102 10.74 5.50 6.17
CA ARG A 102 11.32 6.18 7.33
C ARG A 102 12.34 5.31 8.04
N THR A 103 12.05 4.02 8.18
CA THR A 103 12.99 3.06 8.73
C THR A 103 14.27 3.00 7.89
N LEU A 104 14.17 2.90 6.57
CA LEU A 104 15.33 2.93 5.67
C LEU A 104 16.13 4.23 5.77
N ARG A 105 15.44 5.38 5.83
CA ARG A 105 16.05 6.71 6.02
C ARG A 105 16.86 6.79 7.31
N ASN A 106 16.36 6.21 8.40
CA ASN A 106 17.08 6.16 9.68
C ASN A 106 18.38 5.32 9.61
N TYR A 107 18.49 4.39 8.65
CA TYR A 107 19.70 3.62 8.38
C TYR A 107 20.58 4.23 7.26
N GLY A 108 20.34 5.49 6.88
CA GLY A 108 21.16 6.22 5.91
C GLY A 108 20.77 5.99 4.44
N PHE A 109 19.74 5.19 4.16
CA PHE A 109 19.24 5.01 2.79
C PHE A 109 18.16 6.04 2.48
N GLN A 110 18.38 6.88 1.47
CA GLN A 110 17.45 7.93 1.05
C GLN A 110 16.78 7.55 -0.28
N PRO A 111 15.57 6.95 -0.27
CA PRO A 111 14.85 6.64 -1.50
C PRO A 111 14.62 7.92 -2.32
N GLN A 112 14.82 7.84 -3.64
CA GLN A 112 14.65 8.97 -4.56
C GLN A 112 13.40 8.85 -5.43
N GLN A 113 12.90 7.62 -5.61
CA GLN A 113 11.70 7.31 -6.38
C GLN A 113 11.21 5.91 -6.00
N ILE A 114 9.96 5.63 -6.32
CA ILE A 114 9.38 4.30 -6.27
C ILE A 114 9.27 3.79 -7.70
N VAL A 115 9.78 2.60 -8.00
CA VAL A 115 9.50 1.94 -9.28
C VAL A 115 8.44 0.89 -9.01
N ALA A 116 7.23 1.12 -9.54
CA ALA A 116 6.10 0.26 -9.25
C ALA A 116 5.99 -0.88 -10.29
N CYS A 117 5.65 -2.07 -9.81
CA CYS A 117 5.36 -3.24 -10.64
C CYS A 117 4.22 -4.07 -10.02
N GLY A 118 3.53 -4.88 -10.82
CA GLY A 118 2.53 -5.85 -10.37
C GLY A 118 1.10 -5.31 -10.17
N GLY A 119 0.29 -6.02 -9.39
CA GLY A 119 -1.16 -5.81 -9.28
C GLY A 119 -1.65 -4.40 -8.89
N PRO A 120 -0.98 -3.65 -7.98
CA PRO A 120 -1.41 -2.31 -7.58
C PRO A 120 -1.42 -1.26 -8.70
N LEU A 121 -0.71 -1.50 -9.82
CA LEU A 121 -0.63 -0.57 -10.96
C LEU A 121 -1.99 -0.25 -11.59
N LYS A 122 -3.01 -1.07 -11.33
CA LYS A 122 -4.36 -0.90 -11.88
C LYS A 122 -5.17 0.22 -11.23
N SER A 123 -4.71 0.80 -10.11
CA SER A 123 -5.40 1.88 -9.41
C SER A 123 -4.52 3.13 -9.35
N GLN A 124 -4.82 4.10 -10.22
CA GLN A 124 -4.15 5.40 -10.19
C GLN A 124 -4.40 6.12 -8.86
N PHE A 125 -5.61 6.01 -8.31
CA PHE A 125 -5.96 6.50 -6.97
C PHE A 125 -4.98 6.01 -5.90
N TRP A 126 -4.78 4.69 -5.81
CA TRP A 126 -3.88 4.10 -4.82
C TRP A 126 -2.43 4.55 -5.04
N MET A 127 -1.96 4.52 -6.30
CA MET A 127 -0.59 4.96 -6.61
C MET A 127 -0.37 6.44 -6.28
N GLN A 128 -1.36 7.30 -6.51
CA GLN A 128 -1.28 8.71 -6.13
C GLN A 128 -1.15 8.88 -4.62
N ILE A 129 -1.92 8.14 -3.80
CA ILE A 129 -1.79 8.19 -2.34
C ILE A 129 -0.40 7.72 -1.90
N HIS A 130 0.16 6.65 -2.50
CA HIS A 130 1.55 6.25 -2.21
C HIS A 130 2.54 7.38 -2.48
N ALA A 131 2.42 8.07 -3.62
CA ALA A 131 3.30 9.19 -3.97
C ALA A 131 3.16 10.32 -2.95
N ASP A 132 1.93 10.75 -2.68
CA ASP A 132 1.64 11.85 -1.77
C ASP A 132 2.09 11.55 -0.34
N VAL A 133 1.83 10.35 0.18
CA VAL A 133 2.23 9.97 1.55
C VAL A 133 3.75 9.93 1.68
N SER A 134 4.45 9.31 0.72
CA SER A 134 5.90 9.10 0.80
C SER A 134 6.74 10.29 0.33
N ASN A 135 6.12 11.25 -0.37
CA ASN A 135 6.78 12.33 -1.10
C ASN A 135 7.81 11.85 -2.12
N LEU A 136 7.52 10.75 -2.80
CA LEU A 136 8.39 10.17 -3.81
C LEU A 136 7.63 10.04 -5.12
N PRO A 137 8.25 10.39 -6.26
CA PRO A 137 7.67 10.10 -7.56
C PRO A 137 7.56 8.60 -7.75
N ILE A 138 6.46 8.15 -8.35
CA ILE A 138 6.27 6.76 -8.75
C ILE A 138 6.51 6.64 -10.25
N THR A 139 7.52 5.86 -10.62
CA THR A 139 7.88 5.53 -12.00
C THR A 139 7.24 4.21 -12.42
N PHE A 140 6.58 4.23 -13.56
CA PHE A 140 6.00 3.05 -14.21
C PHE A 140 6.88 2.63 -15.38
N THR A 141 7.09 1.33 -15.57
CA THR A 141 7.82 0.77 -16.71
C THR A 141 6.86 0.37 -17.83
N LYS A 142 7.35 0.32 -19.08
CA LYS A 142 6.56 -0.18 -20.23
C LYS A 142 6.22 -1.67 -20.12
N VAL A 143 7.04 -2.41 -19.37
CA VAL A 143 6.81 -3.82 -19.05
C VAL A 143 6.35 -3.90 -17.61
N ASP A 144 5.11 -4.34 -17.39
CA ASP A 144 4.53 -4.45 -16.04
C ASP A 144 5.10 -5.65 -15.26
N GLU A 145 5.54 -6.68 -15.99
CA GLU A 145 6.10 -7.93 -15.47
C GLU A 145 7.61 -7.79 -15.18
N ALA A 146 7.95 -7.02 -14.14
CA ALA A 146 9.33 -6.69 -13.80
C ALA A 146 10.22 -7.93 -13.55
N ALA A 147 9.68 -9.01 -12.98
CA ALA A 147 10.42 -10.26 -12.74
C ALA A 147 10.81 -10.98 -14.03
N VAL A 148 9.92 -10.99 -15.02
CA VAL A 148 10.17 -11.58 -16.34
C VAL A 148 11.21 -10.75 -17.08
N LEU A 149 11.10 -9.42 -17.04
CA LEU A 149 12.09 -8.52 -17.63
C LEU A 149 13.47 -8.68 -16.98
N GLY A 150 13.53 -8.77 -15.65
CA GLY A 150 14.78 -9.01 -14.91
C GLY A 150 15.45 -10.33 -15.30
N SER A 151 14.66 -11.38 -15.50
CA SER A 151 15.16 -12.68 -15.97
C SER A 151 15.73 -12.58 -17.40
N ALA A 152 15.07 -11.83 -18.28
CA ALA A 152 15.56 -11.59 -19.64
C ALA A 152 16.86 -10.74 -19.65
N ILE A 153 16.97 -9.75 -18.77
CA ILE A 153 18.20 -8.95 -18.58
C ILE A 153 19.37 -9.86 -18.15
N LEU A 154 19.14 -10.74 -17.17
CA LEU A 154 20.14 -11.71 -16.72
C LEU A 154 20.56 -12.65 -17.86
N ALA A 155 19.60 -13.16 -18.65
CA ALA A 155 19.88 -14.02 -19.78
C ALA A 155 20.68 -13.30 -20.89
N ALA A 156 20.36 -12.04 -21.18
CA ALA A 156 21.08 -11.24 -22.18
C ALA A 156 22.55 -11.01 -21.78
N VAL A 157 22.81 -10.74 -20.50
CA VAL A 157 24.19 -10.64 -19.98
C VAL A 157 24.88 -12.00 -20.02
N GLY A 158 24.21 -13.07 -19.59
CA GLY A 158 24.77 -14.43 -19.63
C GLY A 158 25.09 -14.92 -21.05
N ALA A 159 24.34 -14.46 -22.05
CA ALA A 159 24.57 -14.72 -23.46
C ALA A 159 25.64 -13.81 -24.10
N GLY A 160 26.20 -12.85 -23.36
CA GLY A 160 27.20 -11.91 -23.87
C GLY A 160 26.65 -10.80 -24.78
N ILE A 161 25.32 -10.59 -24.82
CA ILE A 161 24.70 -9.50 -25.60
C ILE A 161 25.03 -8.14 -25.00
N TYR A 162 25.07 -8.07 -23.67
CA TYR A 162 25.52 -6.90 -22.91
C TYR A 162 26.63 -7.30 -21.93
N PRO A 163 27.60 -6.42 -21.66
CA PRO A 163 28.75 -6.76 -20.83
C PRO A 163 28.44 -6.82 -19.33
N ASN A 164 27.35 -6.21 -18.86
CA ASN A 164 26.94 -6.22 -17.46
C ASN A 164 25.45 -5.87 -17.30
N LEU A 165 24.92 -6.07 -16.08
CA LEU A 165 23.51 -5.82 -15.75
C LEU A 165 23.09 -4.37 -15.89
N GLN A 166 23.99 -3.41 -15.60
CA GLN A 166 23.66 -1.99 -15.66
C GLN A 166 23.42 -1.57 -17.12
N GLU A 167 24.28 -1.98 -18.04
CA GLU A 167 24.13 -1.67 -19.47
C GLU A 167 22.88 -2.34 -20.05
N ALA A 168 22.66 -3.62 -19.73
CA ALA A 168 21.46 -4.34 -20.13
C ALA A 168 20.19 -3.64 -19.60
N ALA A 169 20.16 -3.25 -18.33
CA ALA A 169 19.03 -2.52 -17.74
C ALA A 169 18.79 -1.16 -18.42
N ASN A 170 19.84 -0.40 -18.71
CA ASN A 170 19.73 0.89 -19.40
C ASN A 170 19.12 0.76 -20.81
N HIS A 171 19.41 -0.34 -21.51
CA HIS A 171 18.88 -0.60 -22.85
C HIS A 171 17.51 -1.29 -22.87
N MET A 172 17.19 -2.09 -21.85
CA MET A 172 16.00 -2.95 -21.84
C MET A 172 14.86 -2.43 -20.96
N VAL A 173 15.16 -1.60 -19.95
CA VAL A 173 14.14 -1.00 -19.07
C VAL A 173 13.72 0.35 -19.64
N HIS A 174 12.44 0.47 -19.97
CA HIS A 174 11.89 1.73 -20.48
C HIS A 174 10.79 2.24 -19.54
N THR A 175 10.93 3.49 -19.13
CA THR A 175 9.86 4.20 -18.41
C THR A 175 8.66 4.45 -19.33
N SER A 176 7.47 4.26 -18.80
CA SER A 176 6.19 4.57 -19.43
C SER A 176 5.76 6.00 -19.05
N HIS A 177 5.52 6.24 -17.76
CA HIS A 177 5.11 7.52 -17.21
C HIS A 177 5.46 7.61 -15.72
N ARG A 178 5.17 8.76 -15.10
CA ARG A 178 5.37 9.01 -13.67
C ARG A 178 4.12 9.62 -13.03
N ILE A 179 3.94 9.32 -11.75
CA ILE A 179 3.04 10.05 -10.85
C ILE A 179 3.91 10.88 -9.91
N GLU A 180 3.67 12.19 -9.89
CA GLU A 180 4.35 13.13 -9.00
C GLU A 180 3.55 13.31 -7.70
N PRO A 181 4.23 13.48 -6.55
CA PRO A 181 3.56 13.73 -5.28
C PRO A 181 2.97 15.15 -5.23
N ASP A 182 1.76 15.25 -4.70
CA ASP A 182 1.16 16.53 -4.33
C ASP A 182 1.70 17.01 -2.98
N GLN A 183 2.39 18.16 -2.98
CA GLN A 183 3.04 18.69 -1.78
C GLN A 183 2.05 19.13 -0.68
N GLN A 184 0.84 19.56 -1.04
CA GLN A 184 -0.17 19.95 -0.06
C GLN A 184 -0.74 18.71 0.62
N ARG A 185 -1.11 17.69 -0.16
CA ARG A 185 -1.58 16.41 0.39
C ARG A 185 -0.49 15.73 1.20
N HIS A 186 0.76 15.77 0.76
CA HIS A 186 1.88 15.21 1.52
C HIS A 186 1.97 15.79 2.94
N LYS A 187 1.90 17.13 3.06
CA LYS A 187 1.92 17.82 4.36
C LYS A 187 0.76 17.39 5.24
N GLU A 188 -0.44 17.24 4.68
CA GLU A 188 -1.63 16.81 5.42
C GLU A 188 -1.51 15.34 5.87
N TYR A 189 -1.02 14.46 5.00
CA TYR A 189 -0.80 13.04 5.31
C TYR A 189 0.20 12.82 6.44
N GLN A 190 1.17 13.72 6.66
CA GLN A 190 2.14 13.56 7.77
C GLN A 190 1.45 13.42 9.12
N PHE A 191 0.36 14.17 9.36
CA PHE A 191 -0.40 14.03 10.61
C PHE A 191 -0.93 12.60 10.79
N TYR A 192 -1.54 12.03 9.75
CA TYR A 192 -2.14 10.70 9.79
C TYR A 192 -1.09 9.58 9.84
N VAL A 193 0.06 9.75 9.20
CA VAL A 193 1.20 8.83 9.32
C VAL A 193 1.65 8.75 10.79
N GLU A 194 1.80 9.88 11.48
CA GLU A 194 2.14 9.86 12.92
C GLU A 194 1.08 9.14 13.75
N LYS A 195 -0.21 9.35 13.45
CA LYS A 195 -1.30 8.64 14.15
C LYS A 195 -1.25 7.15 13.88
N TYR A 196 -1.06 6.72 12.64
CA TYR A 196 -0.88 5.31 12.27
C TYR A 196 0.28 4.66 13.04
N ILE A 197 1.45 5.31 13.12
CA ILE A 197 2.62 4.78 13.82
C ILE A 197 2.35 4.67 15.32
N ALA A 198 1.84 5.75 15.94
CA ALA A 198 1.52 5.79 17.36
C ALA A 198 0.43 4.79 17.75
N THR A 199 -0.50 4.50 16.83
CA THR A 199 -1.61 3.57 17.02
C THR A 199 -1.10 2.16 17.34
N TYR A 200 -0.18 1.62 16.51
CA TYR A 200 0.34 0.27 16.74
C TYR A 200 1.09 0.18 18.07
N LEU A 201 1.93 1.16 18.39
CA LEU A 201 2.72 1.15 19.63
C LEU A 201 1.85 1.13 20.89
N GLN A 202 0.72 1.86 20.88
CA GLN A 202 -0.20 1.92 22.02
C GLN A 202 -1.05 0.66 22.18
N MET A 203 -1.34 -0.02 21.08
CA MET A 203 -2.26 -1.18 21.09
C MET A 203 -1.54 -2.52 21.07
N ARG A 204 -0.21 -2.54 20.87
CA ARG A 204 0.58 -3.75 20.69
C ARG A 204 0.34 -4.77 21.82
N ASP A 205 0.48 -4.35 23.07
CA ASP A 205 0.40 -5.27 24.20
C ASP A 205 -1.02 -5.87 24.32
N LEU A 206 -2.06 -5.07 24.10
CA LEU A 206 -3.45 -5.56 24.03
C LEU A 206 -3.67 -6.53 22.85
N MET A 207 -3.08 -6.25 21.69
CA MET A 207 -3.15 -7.16 20.53
C MET A 207 -2.49 -8.50 20.82
N HIS A 208 -1.31 -8.47 21.46
CA HIS A 208 -0.54 -9.66 21.85
C HIS A 208 -1.32 -10.51 22.85
N ASP A 209 -1.85 -9.90 23.91
CA ASP A 209 -2.66 -10.60 24.92
C ASP A 209 -3.82 -11.38 24.29
N VAL A 210 -4.57 -10.72 23.39
CA VAL A 210 -5.70 -11.34 22.68
C VAL A 210 -5.22 -12.44 21.72
N ALA A 211 -4.17 -12.19 20.94
CA ALA A 211 -3.64 -13.16 19.99
C ALA A 211 -3.14 -14.44 20.67
N GLN A 212 -2.40 -14.29 21.79
CA GLN A 212 -1.89 -15.39 22.59
C GLN A 212 -3.01 -16.17 23.28
N HIS A 213 -4.02 -15.47 23.83
CA HIS A 213 -5.19 -16.13 24.42
C HIS A 213 -5.93 -17.01 23.41
N VAL A 214 -6.11 -16.53 22.17
CA VAL A 214 -6.72 -17.32 21.09
C VAL A 214 -5.84 -18.49 20.67
N ALA A 215 -4.51 -18.31 20.61
CA ALA A 215 -3.57 -19.38 20.25
C ALA A 215 -3.59 -20.53 21.27
N ARG A 216 -3.63 -20.22 22.57
CA ARG A 216 -3.71 -21.22 23.65
C ARG A 216 -4.97 -22.10 23.60
N ARG A 217 -6.06 -21.64 22.97
CA ARG A 217 -7.28 -22.44 22.78
C ARG A 217 -7.18 -23.47 21.65
N LYS A 218 -6.18 -23.34 20.78
CA LYS A 218 -6.00 -24.19 19.58
C LYS A 218 -4.96 -25.30 19.77
N GLY A 219 -4.13 -25.22 20.81
CA GLY A 219 -3.18 -26.27 21.22
C GLY A 219 -3.73 -27.07 22.38
#